data_AF-A0A838ETS5-F1
#
_entry.id   AF-A0A838ETS5-F1
#
_cell.length_a   1.000
_cell.length_b   1.000
_cell.length_c   1.000
_cell.angle_alpha   90.00
_cell.angle_beta   90.00
_cell.angle_gamma   90.00
#
_symmetry.space_group_name_H-M   'P 1'
#
loop_
_entity.id
_entity.type
_entity.pdbx_description
1 polymer ?
#
loop_
_entity_poly.entity_id
_entity_poly.type
_entity_poly.pdbx_seq_one_letter_code
_entity_poly.pdbx_strand_id
1 'polypeptide(L)'
;MEALEKLANAVARCKEQRDRRYHLFLTRSLAQYSTRRNYRILASLIRYEYFSTILTASSDTGLEEELDELGLHYEVLIVGQHASELIVEALDSVEENSIYIVKLPELELSTGQTMLFSDLSRAVQNSLQVYFNRNIAIVGYMDQEEIGLSALAAHKGGGIYYVREDDPPVTDIVVKCIEGQGKQLSDFLITGHYGKFEVFSNGLDVRLRTRLQNRAIQRSPSPPEHRLAVKEPSPMKNPTTHSPSSVDDEDTLLEPRPTILLENPEAKRTTIFISYSHEDDIHLQRLHVHLKPLERDLSVNINTYNSDGLLNVNVWSDKRIKPGDNWRNKIGRAMETARIAILLVSADFLASDFIRNTELPVLLKLHAQEDVIILPVIVGACDYEHTKLADIQAVNKASAPLTRAPSDANEKVWSGVVRAVRENLAKKPA
;
A
#
# COMPACT_ATOMS: atom_id res chain seq x y z
N MET A 1 9.52 -18.20 -9.55
CA MET A 1 10.21 -16.94 -9.15
C MET A 1 10.52 -16.06 -10.36
N GLU A 2 11.21 -16.56 -11.39
CA GLU A 2 11.61 -15.76 -12.55
C GLU A 2 10.42 -15.15 -13.31
N ALA A 3 9.37 -15.93 -13.59
CA ALA A 3 8.14 -15.42 -14.21
C ALA A 3 7.46 -14.30 -13.38
N LEU A 4 7.50 -14.39 -12.04
CA LEU A 4 6.99 -13.34 -11.15
C LEU A 4 7.81 -12.05 -11.25
N GLU A 5 9.14 -12.18 -11.41
CA GLU A 5 10.01 -11.03 -11.69
C GLU A 5 9.71 -10.40 -13.05
N LYS A 6 9.47 -11.22 -14.07
CA LYS A 6 9.07 -10.76 -15.42
C LYS A 6 7.72 -10.05 -15.39
N LEU A 7 6.74 -10.57 -14.65
CA LEU A 7 5.45 -9.91 -14.43
C LEU A 7 5.63 -8.55 -13.74
N ALA A 8 6.36 -8.49 -12.64
CA ALA A 8 6.60 -7.24 -11.92
C ALA A 8 7.25 -6.18 -12.83
N ASN A 9 8.21 -6.59 -13.69
CA ASN A 9 8.78 -5.72 -14.71
C ASN A 9 7.76 -5.25 -15.73
N ALA A 10 6.88 -6.13 -16.22
CA ALA A 10 5.85 -5.79 -17.18
C ALA A 10 4.84 -4.79 -16.61
N VAL A 11 4.33 -5.06 -15.40
CA VAL A 11 3.38 -4.20 -14.67
C VAL A 11 3.99 -2.81 -14.41
N ALA A 12 5.24 -2.74 -13.94
CA ALA A 12 5.93 -1.48 -13.72
C ALA A 12 6.10 -0.67 -15.02
N ARG A 13 6.50 -1.31 -16.12
CA ARG A 13 6.66 -0.64 -17.42
C ARG A 13 5.35 -0.07 -17.96
N CYS A 14 4.24 -0.82 -17.87
CA CYS A 14 2.92 -0.32 -18.28
C CYS A 14 2.55 0.97 -17.54
N LYS A 15 2.73 0.98 -16.21
CA LYS A 15 2.49 2.18 -15.41
C LYS A 15 3.35 3.39 -15.83
N GLU A 16 4.62 3.16 -16.15
CA GLU A 16 5.56 4.22 -16.50
C GLU A 16 5.34 4.84 -17.87
N GLN A 17 4.94 4.01 -18.84
CA GLN A 17 4.69 4.45 -20.21
C GLN A 17 3.34 5.16 -20.34
N ARG A 18 2.54 5.24 -19.26
CA ARG A 18 1.11 5.59 -19.27
C ARG A 18 0.32 4.79 -20.30
N ASP A 19 0.88 3.66 -20.73
CA ASP A 19 0.26 2.76 -21.67
C ASP A 19 -0.53 1.77 -20.82
N ARG A 20 -1.84 2.02 -20.74
CA ARG A 20 -2.92 1.20 -20.15
C ARG A 20 -2.46 0.31 -18.98
N ARG A 21 -2.91 0.65 -17.75
CA ARG A 21 -2.64 -0.11 -16.50
C ARG A 21 -2.80 -1.62 -16.75
N TYR A 22 -1.97 -2.43 -16.09
CA TYR A 22 -1.98 -3.87 -16.32
C TYR A 22 -3.35 -4.45 -15.94
N HIS A 23 -3.80 -5.48 -16.66
CA HIS A 23 -5.10 -6.09 -16.41
C HIS A 23 -4.97 -7.28 -15.46
N LEU A 24 -6.00 -7.49 -14.64
CA LEU A 24 -6.02 -8.55 -13.63
C LEU A 24 -7.36 -9.27 -13.69
N PHE A 25 -7.32 -10.59 -13.84
CA PHE A 25 -8.47 -11.46 -13.71
C PHE A 25 -8.30 -12.38 -12.50
N LEU A 26 -9.19 -12.24 -11.53
CA LEU A 26 -9.28 -13.07 -10.33
C LEU A 26 -10.37 -14.12 -10.56
N THR A 27 -9.99 -15.40 -10.64
CA THR A 27 -10.97 -16.48 -10.86
C THR A 27 -11.71 -16.81 -9.57
N ARG A 28 -12.91 -17.40 -9.70
CA ARG A 28 -13.77 -17.86 -8.59
C ARG A 28 -13.03 -18.73 -7.59
N SER A 29 -12.10 -19.55 -8.09
CA SER A 29 -11.32 -20.47 -7.28
C SER A 29 -10.57 -19.78 -6.13
N LEU A 30 -10.29 -18.49 -6.22
CA LEU A 30 -9.59 -17.73 -5.18
C LEU A 30 -10.43 -17.50 -3.94
N ALA A 31 -11.74 -17.37 -4.04
CA ALA A 31 -12.62 -17.11 -2.89
C ALA A 31 -12.53 -18.21 -1.81
N GLN A 32 -12.16 -19.44 -2.19
CA GLN A 32 -12.04 -20.58 -1.26
C GLN A 32 -10.74 -20.60 -0.47
N TYR A 33 -9.68 -19.95 -0.96
CA TYR A 33 -8.31 -20.05 -0.43
C TYR A 33 -7.67 -18.69 -0.12
N SER A 34 -8.42 -17.62 -0.29
CA SER A 34 -7.96 -16.26 -0.05
C SER A 34 -8.23 -15.82 1.38
N THR A 35 -7.35 -14.94 1.88
CA THR A 35 -7.54 -14.26 3.17
C THR A 35 -7.73 -12.78 2.90
N ARG A 36 -8.33 -12.06 3.85
CA ARG A 36 -8.38 -10.58 3.84
C ARG A 36 -7.01 -9.95 3.56
N ARG A 37 -5.95 -10.50 4.17
CA ARG A 37 -4.56 -10.04 3.96
C ARG A 37 -4.17 -10.04 2.47
N ASN A 38 -4.56 -11.07 1.73
CA ASN A 38 -4.22 -11.21 0.31
C ASN A 38 -4.91 -10.13 -0.54
N TYR A 39 -6.21 -9.89 -0.30
CA TYR A 39 -6.95 -8.82 -0.96
C TYR A 39 -6.44 -7.43 -0.57
N ARG A 40 -5.99 -7.23 0.67
CA ARG A 40 -5.39 -5.95 1.12
C ARG A 40 -4.14 -5.58 0.35
N ILE A 41 -3.32 -6.57 0.00
CA ILE A 41 -2.13 -6.38 -0.84
C ILE A 41 -2.55 -5.96 -2.25
N LEU A 42 -3.53 -6.64 -2.85
CA LEU A 42 -4.06 -6.25 -4.17
C LEU A 42 -4.70 -4.86 -4.17
N ALA A 43 -5.51 -4.55 -3.15
CA ALA A 43 -6.13 -3.24 -2.96
C ALA A 43 -5.06 -2.14 -2.84
N SER A 44 -3.93 -2.44 -2.19
CA SER A 44 -2.77 -1.54 -2.15
C SER A 44 -2.13 -1.36 -3.53
N LEU A 45 -1.97 -2.42 -4.32
CA LEU A 45 -1.44 -2.32 -5.68
C LEU A 45 -2.35 -1.50 -6.61
N ILE A 46 -3.67 -1.61 -6.44
CA ILE A 46 -4.67 -0.78 -7.14
C ILE A 46 -4.57 0.68 -6.70
N ARG A 47 -4.40 0.95 -5.40
CA ARG A 47 -4.14 2.30 -4.87
C ARG A 47 -2.91 2.95 -5.51
N TYR A 48 -1.90 2.14 -5.85
CA TYR A 48 -0.72 2.58 -6.57
C TYR A 48 -0.89 2.52 -8.09
N GLU A 49 -2.10 2.44 -8.63
CA GLU A 49 -2.40 2.55 -10.06
C GLU A 49 -1.69 1.49 -10.93
N TYR A 50 -1.29 0.35 -10.35
CA TYR A 50 -0.71 -0.74 -11.15
C TYR A 50 -1.77 -1.49 -11.97
N PHE A 51 -3.02 -1.48 -11.49
CA PHE A 51 -4.19 -2.10 -12.10
C PHE A 51 -5.34 -1.08 -12.18
N SER A 52 -6.15 -1.11 -13.25
CA SER A 52 -7.30 -0.20 -13.44
C SER A 52 -8.66 -0.88 -13.43
N THR A 53 -8.74 -2.01 -14.13
CA THR A 53 -9.98 -2.77 -14.30
C THR A 53 -9.68 -4.19 -13.86
N ILE A 54 -10.36 -4.63 -12.82
CA ILE A 54 -10.27 -5.99 -12.30
C ILE A 54 -11.52 -6.74 -12.78
N LEU A 55 -11.31 -7.87 -13.45
CA LEU A 55 -12.38 -8.85 -13.62
C LEU A 55 -12.32 -9.81 -12.44
N THR A 56 -13.48 -10.15 -11.89
CA THR A 56 -13.57 -11.18 -10.86
C THR A 56 -14.87 -11.95 -10.96
N ALA A 57 -14.97 -13.08 -10.28
CA ALA A 57 -16.20 -13.86 -10.22
C ALA A 57 -17.25 -13.16 -9.34
N SER A 58 -18.54 -13.34 -9.67
CA SER A 58 -19.63 -12.65 -8.96
C SER A 58 -19.68 -12.87 -7.44
N SER A 59 -19.22 -14.04 -6.98
CA SER A 59 -19.18 -14.41 -5.56
C SER A 59 -17.97 -13.85 -4.80
N ASP A 60 -16.93 -13.39 -5.49
CA ASP A 60 -15.76 -12.79 -4.84
C ASP A 60 -16.08 -11.35 -4.43
N THR A 61 -16.14 -11.09 -3.13
CA THR A 61 -16.33 -9.76 -2.54
C THR A 61 -15.12 -9.31 -1.72
N GLY A 62 -14.05 -10.10 -1.68
CA GLY A 62 -12.93 -9.88 -0.77
C GLY A 62 -12.13 -8.62 -1.12
N LEU A 63 -12.10 -8.26 -2.41
CA LEU A 63 -11.40 -7.07 -2.87
C LEU A 63 -12.14 -5.78 -2.47
N GLU A 64 -13.46 -5.78 -2.60
CA GLU A 64 -14.34 -4.67 -2.23
C GLU A 64 -14.20 -4.29 -0.77
N GLU A 65 -14.23 -5.28 0.13
CA GLU A 65 -14.05 -5.05 1.58
C GLU A 65 -12.75 -4.29 1.87
N GLU A 66 -11.67 -4.65 1.19
CA GLU A 66 -10.35 -4.03 1.40
C GLU A 66 -10.22 -2.68 0.70
N LEU A 67 -10.88 -2.48 -0.45
CA LEU A 67 -10.95 -1.16 -1.10
C LEU A 67 -11.76 -0.16 -0.25
N ASP A 68 -12.86 -0.61 0.35
CA ASP A 68 -13.66 0.17 1.31
C ASP A 68 -12.82 0.55 2.54
N GLU A 69 -12.08 -0.40 3.13
CA GLU A 69 -11.18 -0.15 4.25
C GLU A 69 -10.10 0.89 3.90
N LEU A 70 -9.59 0.88 2.66
CA LEU A 70 -8.64 1.89 2.17
C LEU A 70 -9.30 3.22 1.77
N GLY A 71 -10.63 3.31 1.78
CA GLY A 71 -11.40 4.49 1.40
C GLY A 71 -11.25 4.86 -0.08
N LEU A 72 -11.07 3.85 -0.94
CA LEU A 72 -10.97 4.04 -2.39
C LEU A 72 -12.36 4.05 -3.01
N HIS A 73 -12.57 4.94 -3.98
CA HIS A 73 -13.78 4.93 -4.79
C HIS A 73 -13.62 3.92 -5.93
N TYR A 74 -14.58 3.03 -6.06
CA TYR A 74 -14.66 2.05 -7.14
C TYR A 74 -16.12 1.86 -7.56
N GLU A 75 -16.32 1.34 -8.75
CA GLU A 75 -17.63 0.96 -9.26
C GLU A 75 -17.66 -0.55 -9.51
N VAL A 76 -18.70 -1.21 -9.00
CA VAL A 76 -18.94 -2.63 -9.21
C VAL A 76 -20.00 -2.79 -10.29
N LEU A 77 -19.65 -3.52 -11.34
CA LEU A 77 -20.56 -3.79 -12.46
C LEU A 77 -20.64 -5.29 -12.69
N ILE A 78 -21.85 -5.83 -12.66
CA ILE A 78 -22.13 -7.25 -12.89
C ILE A 78 -22.59 -7.44 -14.33
N VAL A 79 -21.82 -8.21 -15.10
CA VAL A 79 -22.13 -8.57 -16.48
C VAL A 79 -23.48 -9.32 -16.52
N GLY A 80 -24.37 -8.89 -17.42
CA GLY A 80 -25.71 -9.46 -17.56
C GLY A 80 -26.77 -8.87 -16.63
N GLN A 81 -26.37 -8.16 -15.56
CA GLN A 81 -27.31 -7.45 -14.68
C GLN A 81 -27.30 -5.94 -14.88
N HIS A 82 -26.12 -5.36 -15.16
CA HIS A 82 -25.97 -3.93 -15.43
C HIS A 82 -26.06 -3.62 -16.93
N ALA A 83 -26.33 -2.35 -17.27
CA ALA A 83 -26.43 -1.88 -18.64
C ALA A 83 -25.16 -2.20 -19.44
N SER A 84 -25.33 -2.68 -20.68
CA SER A 84 -24.19 -3.09 -21.53
C SER A 84 -23.23 -1.93 -21.79
N GLU A 85 -23.74 -0.71 -21.87
CA GLU A 85 -22.97 0.51 -22.11
C GLU A 85 -21.97 0.77 -20.96
N LEU A 86 -22.40 0.61 -19.71
CA LEU A 86 -21.55 0.77 -18.52
C LEU A 86 -20.48 -0.33 -18.44
N ILE A 87 -20.85 -1.57 -18.78
CA ILE A 87 -19.90 -2.69 -18.82
C ILE A 87 -18.82 -2.46 -19.88
N VAL A 88 -19.23 -2.04 -21.08
CA VAL A 88 -18.31 -1.70 -22.18
C VAL A 88 -17.40 -0.55 -21.76
N GLU A 89 -17.96 0.51 -21.18
CA GLU A 89 -17.19 1.64 -20.65
C GLU A 89 -16.16 1.18 -19.64
N ALA A 90 -16.52 0.37 -18.64
CA ALA A 90 -15.57 -0.11 -17.63
C ALA A 90 -14.44 -1.00 -18.18
N LEU A 91 -14.74 -1.83 -19.19
CA LEU A 91 -13.76 -2.72 -19.84
C LEU A 91 -12.84 -1.96 -20.80
N ASP A 92 -13.37 -0.94 -21.47
CA ASP A 92 -12.65 -0.15 -22.47
C ASP A 92 -12.05 1.14 -21.93
N SER A 93 -12.45 1.56 -20.72
CA SER A 93 -12.05 2.83 -20.10
C SER A 93 -10.53 2.94 -19.98
N VAL A 94 -10.06 4.15 -20.29
CA VAL A 94 -8.68 4.60 -20.15
C VAL A 94 -8.61 5.72 -19.10
N GLU A 95 -9.69 5.98 -18.36
CA GLU A 95 -9.70 7.04 -17.36
C GLU A 95 -8.65 6.75 -16.28
N GLU A 96 -7.72 7.69 -16.09
CA GLU A 96 -6.52 7.48 -15.27
C GLU A 96 -6.83 7.24 -13.78
N ASN A 97 -8.06 7.53 -13.30
CA ASN A 97 -8.41 7.49 -11.88
C ASN A 97 -9.63 6.63 -11.50
N SER A 98 -10.35 6.06 -12.47
CA SER A 98 -11.51 5.21 -12.19
C SER A 98 -11.04 3.78 -11.90
N ILE A 99 -11.64 3.14 -10.88
CA ILE A 99 -11.41 1.74 -10.51
C ILE A 99 -12.71 0.99 -10.80
N TYR A 100 -12.66 0.04 -11.73
CA TYR A 100 -13.80 -0.80 -12.05
C TYR A 100 -13.57 -2.24 -11.59
N ILE A 101 -14.55 -2.80 -10.92
CA ILE A 101 -14.64 -4.23 -10.59
C ILE A 101 -15.76 -4.80 -11.45
N VAL A 102 -15.39 -5.50 -12.51
CA VAL A 102 -16.34 -6.12 -13.43
C VAL A 102 -16.53 -7.58 -13.02
N LYS A 103 -17.73 -7.91 -12.56
CA LYS A 103 -18.08 -9.24 -12.08
C LYS A 103 -18.66 -10.09 -13.20
N LEU A 104 -18.03 -11.25 -13.43
CA LEU A 104 -18.57 -12.26 -14.34
C LEU A 104 -19.58 -13.14 -13.59
N PRO A 105 -20.79 -13.33 -14.13
CA PRO A 105 -21.80 -14.18 -13.52
C PRO A 105 -21.33 -15.63 -13.48
N GLU A 106 -21.62 -16.28 -12.36
CA GLU A 106 -21.34 -17.71 -12.15
C GLU A 106 -22.59 -18.54 -12.39
N LEU A 107 -22.42 -19.87 -12.42
CA LEU A 107 -23.56 -20.80 -12.33
C LEU A 107 -24.41 -20.48 -11.09
N GLU A 108 -25.65 -20.04 -11.31
CA GLU A 108 -26.63 -19.90 -10.24
C GLU A 108 -27.12 -21.28 -9.80
N LEU A 109 -26.56 -21.79 -8.70
CA LEU A 109 -26.92 -23.09 -8.12
C LEU A 109 -28.42 -23.19 -7.78
N SER A 110 -29.10 -22.07 -7.54
CA SER A 110 -30.53 -21.99 -7.23
C SER A 110 -31.45 -22.18 -8.43
N THR A 111 -31.02 -21.76 -9.63
CA THR A 111 -31.84 -21.79 -10.85
C THR A 111 -31.34 -22.82 -11.87
N GLY A 112 -30.09 -23.28 -11.73
CA GLY A 112 -29.42 -24.18 -12.67
C GLY A 112 -29.08 -23.52 -14.00
N GLN A 113 -29.30 -22.21 -14.14
CA GLN A 113 -28.95 -21.45 -15.34
C GLN A 113 -27.50 -20.99 -15.27
N THR A 114 -26.74 -21.27 -16.33
CA THR A 114 -25.45 -20.63 -16.60
C THR A 114 -25.69 -19.58 -17.66
N MET A 115 -25.33 -18.33 -17.39
CA MET A 115 -25.23 -17.35 -18.47
C MET A 115 -24.05 -17.71 -19.35
N LEU A 116 -24.29 -17.88 -20.65
CA LEU A 116 -23.24 -18.18 -21.62
C LEU A 116 -22.68 -16.91 -22.22
N PHE A 117 -21.45 -16.97 -22.71
CA PHE A 117 -20.85 -15.87 -23.48
C PHE A 117 -21.72 -15.43 -24.67
N SER A 118 -22.39 -16.39 -25.32
CA SER A 118 -23.30 -16.12 -26.45
C SER A 118 -24.55 -15.32 -26.06
N ASP A 119 -24.92 -15.32 -24.79
CA ASP A 119 -26.11 -14.62 -24.28
C ASP A 119 -25.83 -13.13 -24.04
N LEU A 120 -24.55 -12.74 -24.01
CA LEU A 120 -24.11 -11.35 -23.84
C LEU A 120 -24.39 -10.53 -25.11
N SER A 121 -24.57 -9.21 -24.95
CA SER A 121 -24.63 -8.31 -26.10
C SER A 121 -23.31 -8.35 -26.88
N ARG A 122 -23.38 -8.19 -28.22
CA ARG A 122 -22.17 -8.20 -29.07
C ARG A 122 -21.12 -7.17 -28.62
N ALA A 123 -21.56 -6.04 -28.09
CA ALA A 123 -20.67 -5.00 -27.59
C ALA A 123 -19.85 -5.52 -26.38
N VAL A 124 -20.53 -6.12 -25.39
CA VAL A 124 -19.87 -6.70 -24.21
C VAL A 124 -18.96 -7.87 -24.60
N GLN A 125 -19.40 -8.74 -25.52
CA GLN A 125 -18.56 -9.83 -26.05
C GLN A 125 -17.25 -9.29 -26.64
N ASN A 126 -17.35 -8.24 -27.48
CA ASN A 126 -16.18 -7.62 -28.10
C ASN A 126 -15.26 -6.98 -27.06
N SER A 127 -15.78 -6.22 -26.10
CA SER A 127 -14.96 -5.56 -25.07
C SER A 127 -14.30 -6.57 -24.13
N LEU A 128 -14.96 -7.68 -23.78
CA LEU A 128 -14.34 -8.79 -23.05
C LEU A 128 -13.19 -9.42 -23.86
N GLN A 129 -13.41 -9.72 -25.14
CA GLN A 129 -12.34 -10.23 -26.00
C GLN A 129 -11.17 -9.25 -26.11
N VAL A 130 -11.45 -7.96 -26.23
CA VAL A 130 -10.42 -6.91 -26.22
C VAL A 130 -9.66 -6.91 -24.89
N TYR A 131 -10.36 -6.99 -23.76
CA TYR A 131 -9.76 -7.05 -22.43
C TYR A 131 -8.79 -8.22 -22.30
N PHE A 132 -9.23 -9.43 -22.64
CA PHE A 132 -8.40 -10.64 -22.57
C PHE A 132 -7.23 -10.64 -23.57
N ASN A 133 -7.33 -9.89 -24.68
CA ASN A 133 -6.24 -9.70 -25.64
C ASN A 133 -5.16 -8.69 -25.22
N ARG A 134 -5.29 -8.04 -24.06
CA ARG A 134 -4.29 -7.12 -23.51
C ARG A 134 -3.27 -7.86 -22.65
N ASN A 135 -2.31 -7.13 -22.07
CA ASN A 135 -1.41 -7.69 -21.07
C ASN A 135 -2.19 -7.92 -19.77
N ILE A 136 -2.32 -9.18 -19.38
CA ILE A 136 -3.19 -9.63 -18.30
C ILE A 136 -2.47 -10.63 -17.39
N ALA A 137 -2.76 -10.55 -16.09
CA ALA A 137 -2.46 -11.60 -15.14
C ALA A 137 -3.75 -12.33 -14.78
N ILE A 138 -3.78 -13.65 -14.98
CA ILE A 138 -4.90 -14.52 -14.61
C ILE A 138 -4.48 -15.28 -13.35
N VAL A 139 -5.28 -15.19 -12.29
CA VAL A 139 -4.94 -15.74 -10.97
C VAL A 139 -6.00 -16.76 -10.56
N GLY A 140 -5.56 -18.00 -10.35
CA GLY A 140 -6.37 -19.17 -10.02
C GLY A 140 -6.74 -20.04 -11.23
N TYR A 141 -7.79 -20.85 -11.10
CA TYR A 141 -8.17 -21.90 -12.05
C TYR A 141 -9.26 -21.41 -13.02
N MET A 142 -9.02 -21.56 -14.33
CA MET A 142 -9.88 -21.04 -15.40
C MET A 142 -10.99 -22.00 -15.84
N ASP A 143 -10.91 -23.27 -15.46
CA ASP A 143 -11.81 -24.34 -15.89
C ASP A 143 -13.29 -24.11 -15.49
N GLN A 144 -13.54 -23.25 -14.51
CA GLN A 144 -14.88 -22.90 -14.03
C GLN A 144 -15.43 -21.57 -14.59
N GLU A 145 -14.68 -20.87 -15.44
CA GLU A 145 -15.00 -19.51 -15.90
C GLU A 145 -15.58 -19.49 -17.32
N GLU A 146 -16.84 -19.92 -17.53
CA GLU A 146 -17.45 -20.06 -18.88
C GLU A 146 -17.25 -18.83 -19.77
N ILE A 147 -17.60 -17.64 -19.27
CA ILE A 147 -17.51 -16.38 -20.02
C ILE A 147 -16.04 -16.02 -20.28
N GLY A 148 -15.18 -16.22 -19.28
CA GLY A 148 -13.74 -15.94 -19.38
C GLY A 148 -13.04 -16.86 -20.39
N LEU A 149 -13.36 -18.16 -20.37
CA LEU A 149 -12.86 -19.16 -21.32
C LEU A 149 -13.26 -18.80 -22.76
N SER A 150 -14.54 -18.45 -22.97
CA SER A 150 -15.08 -18.07 -24.27
C SER A 150 -14.46 -16.78 -24.80
N ALA A 151 -14.24 -15.78 -23.92
CA ALA A 151 -13.55 -14.54 -24.28
C ALA A 151 -12.07 -14.79 -24.65
N LEU A 152 -11.40 -15.69 -23.91
CA LEU A 152 -10.00 -16.05 -24.11
C LEU A 152 -9.78 -16.94 -25.35
N ALA A 153 -10.79 -17.68 -25.80
CA ALA A 153 -10.68 -18.55 -26.99
C ALA A 153 -10.30 -17.78 -28.26
N ALA A 154 -10.61 -16.48 -28.33
CA ALA A 154 -10.26 -15.59 -29.43
C ALA A 154 -8.93 -14.82 -29.21
N HIS A 155 -8.12 -15.25 -28.25
CA HIS A 155 -6.86 -14.60 -27.89
C HIS A 155 -5.82 -14.66 -29.02
N LYS A 156 -5.29 -13.49 -29.37
CA LYS A 156 -4.35 -13.26 -30.48
C LYS A 156 -3.24 -12.27 -30.14
N GLY A 157 -3.34 -11.52 -29.03
CA GLY A 157 -2.40 -10.44 -28.66
C GLY A 157 -2.07 -10.43 -27.16
N GLY A 158 -1.23 -9.49 -26.69
CA GLY A 158 -0.94 -9.34 -25.26
C GLY A 158 -0.16 -10.49 -24.59
N GLY A 159 0.46 -10.23 -23.45
CA GLY A 159 1.07 -11.25 -22.59
C GLY A 159 0.11 -11.73 -21.50
N ILE A 160 -0.10 -13.04 -21.40
CA ILE A 160 -0.85 -13.66 -20.30
C ILE A 160 0.16 -14.20 -19.29
N TYR A 161 0.15 -13.70 -18.06
CA TYR A 161 0.77 -14.41 -16.94
C TYR A 161 -0.27 -15.27 -16.26
N TYR A 162 0.05 -16.54 -16.00
CA TYR A 162 -0.87 -17.48 -15.39
C TYR A 162 -0.35 -17.93 -14.02
N VAL A 163 -1.15 -17.69 -12.98
CA VAL A 163 -0.76 -17.87 -11.57
C VAL A 163 -1.68 -18.90 -10.92
N ARG A 164 -1.13 -20.04 -10.49
CA ARG A 164 -1.86 -21.12 -9.82
C ARG A 164 -0.91 -22.00 -9.02
N GLU A 165 -1.37 -22.71 -7.99
CA GLU A 165 -0.49 -23.45 -7.10
C GLU A 165 0.18 -24.68 -7.75
N ASP A 166 -0.53 -25.36 -8.65
CA ASP A 166 -0.09 -26.56 -9.34
C ASP A 166 0.33 -26.28 -10.80
N ASP A 167 1.06 -27.21 -11.41
CA ASP A 167 1.38 -27.09 -12.83
C ASP A 167 0.13 -27.42 -13.67
N PRO A 168 -0.33 -26.50 -14.54
CA PRO A 168 -1.50 -26.73 -15.37
C PRO A 168 -1.25 -27.88 -16.35
N PRO A 169 -2.27 -28.70 -16.67
CA PRO A 169 -2.15 -29.71 -17.71
C PRO A 169 -1.92 -29.07 -19.07
N VAL A 170 -1.24 -29.76 -19.98
CA VAL A 170 -1.01 -29.30 -21.37
C VAL A 170 -2.32 -29.02 -22.13
N THR A 171 -3.45 -29.59 -21.67
CA THR A 171 -4.77 -29.34 -22.25
C THR A 171 -5.40 -28.02 -21.83
N ASP A 172 -4.88 -27.37 -20.78
CA ASP A 172 -5.36 -26.11 -20.24
C ASP A 172 -5.38 -25.02 -21.32
N ILE A 173 -6.49 -24.28 -21.41
CA ILE A 173 -6.68 -23.30 -22.47
C ILE A 173 -5.69 -22.13 -22.35
N VAL A 174 -5.33 -21.73 -21.12
CA VAL A 174 -4.42 -20.61 -20.89
C VAL A 174 -3.02 -20.99 -21.35
N VAL A 175 -2.61 -22.23 -21.06
CA VAL A 175 -1.35 -22.81 -21.55
C VAL A 175 -1.31 -22.79 -23.08
N LYS A 176 -2.37 -23.30 -23.74
CA LYS A 176 -2.48 -23.28 -25.20
C LYS A 176 -2.43 -21.86 -25.78
N CYS A 177 -3.06 -20.88 -25.13
CA CYS A 177 -3.02 -19.49 -25.54
C CYS A 177 -1.60 -18.90 -25.43
N ILE A 178 -0.84 -19.21 -24.37
CA ILE A 178 0.53 -18.75 -24.19
C ILE A 178 1.46 -19.39 -25.24
N GLU A 179 1.38 -20.71 -25.42
CA GLU A 179 2.21 -21.44 -26.38
C GLU A 179 1.88 -21.09 -27.84
N GLY A 180 0.60 -20.86 -28.14
CA GLY A 180 0.13 -20.43 -29.47
C GLY A 180 0.70 -19.09 -29.94
N GLN A 181 1.25 -18.29 -29.01
CA GLN A 181 1.97 -17.05 -29.32
C GLN A 181 3.47 -17.26 -29.59
N GLY A 182 3.94 -18.52 -29.62
CA GLY A 182 5.36 -18.85 -29.77
C GLY A 182 6.22 -18.45 -28.58
N LYS A 183 5.60 -18.23 -27.41
CA LYS A 183 6.28 -17.82 -26.18
C LYS A 183 6.73 -19.02 -25.37
N GLN A 184 7.83 -18.88 -24.65
CA GLN A 184 8.29 -19.90 -23.71
C GLN A 184 7.39 -19.90 -22.47
N LEU A 185 6.68 -21.01 -22.23
CA LEU A 185 5.68 -21.12 -21.16
C LEU A 185 6.23 -20.73 -19.77
N SER A 186 7.48 -21.12 -19.46
CA SER A 186 8.14 -20.83 -18.17
C SER A 186 8.30 -19.34 -17.87
N ASP A 187 8.21 -18.47 -18.87
CA ASP A 187 8.34 -17.02 -18.69
C ASP A 187 7.04 -16.38 -18.17
N PHE A 188 5.93 -17.08 -18.36
CA PHE A 188 4.58 -16.59 -18.14
C PHE A 188 3.83 -17.39 -17.07
N LEU A 189 4.31 -18.59 -16.75
CA LEU A 189 3.71 -19.49 -15.77
C LEU A 189 4.32 -19.29 -14.38
N ILE A 190 3.50 -18.99 -13.38
CA ILE A 190 3.88 -18.79 -11.98
C ILE A 190 3.20 -19.87 -11.14
N THR A 191 3.92 -20.95 -10.87
CA THR A 191 3.40 -22.14 -10.17
C THR A 191 4.15 -22.50 -8.89
N GLY A 192 3.69 -23.54 -8.20
CA GLY A 192 4.26 -24.03 -6.96
C GLY A 192 4.10 -23.05 -5.81
N HIS A 193 5.15 -22.91 -4.99
CA HIS A 193 5.15 -21.99 -3.85
C HIS A 193 4.78 -20.55 -4.24
N TYR A 194 5.27 -20.06 -5.38
CA TYR A 194 4.99 -18.69 -5.87
C TYR A 194 3.61 -18.55 -6.53
N GLY A 195 2.98 -19.66 -6.89
CA GLY A 195 1.63 -19.69 -7.46
C GLY A 195 0.52 -19.61 -6.42
N LYS A 196 0.83 -19.82 -5.13
CA LYS A 196 -0.07 -19.56 -4.01
C LYS A 196 -0.45 -18.08 -3.98
N PHE A 197 -1.74 -17.79 -3.89
CA PHE A 197 -2.25 -16.41 -3.97
C PHE A 197 -1.59 -15.44 -2.97
N GLU A 198 -1.38 -15.87 -1.73
CA GLU A 198 -0.68 -15.08 -0.70
C GLU A 198 0.77 -14.78 -1.10
N VAL A 199 1.52 -15.80 -1.52
CA VAL A 199 2.94 -15.66 -1.91
C VAL A 199 3.08 -14.83 -3.18
N PHE A 200 2.17 -15.03 -4.14
CA PHE A 200 2.09 -14.27 -5.37
C PHE A 200 1.85 -12.79 -5.10
N SER A 201 0.77 -12.47 -4.38
CA SER A 201 0.37 -11.08 -4.12
C SER A 201 1.45 -10.33 -3.35
N ASN A 202 1.97 -10.92 -2.27
CA ASN A 202 3.10 -10.35 -1.51
C ASN A 202 4.36 -10.23 -2.36
N GLY A 203 4.71 -11.28 -3.11
CA GLY A 203 5.91 -11.31 -3.93
C GLY A 203 5.88 -10.30 -5.09
N LEU A 204 4.70 -10.02 -5.64
CA LEU A 204 4.47 -8.98 -6.64
C LEU A 204 4.60 -7.59 -6.02
N ASP A 205 3.98 -7.37 -4.85
CA ASP A 205 4.03 -6.11 -4.12
C ASP A 205 5.45 -5.70 -3.74
N VAL A 206 6.20 -6.61 -3.11
CA VAL A 206 7.61 -6.38 -2.77
C VAL A 206 8.41 -5.93 -4.00
N ARG A 207 8.29 -6.65 -5.12
CA ARG A 207 9.02 -6.36 -6.36
C ARG A 207 8.66 -5.02 -7.00
N LEU A 208 7.40 -4.63 -6.93
CA LEU A 208 6.94 -3.33 -7.45
C LEU A 208 7.36 -2.18 -6.53
N ARG A 209 7.38 -2.39 -5.21
CA ARG A 209 7.83 -1.38 -4.23
C ARG A 209 9.33 -1.15 -4.26
N THR A 210 10.15 -2.20 -4.31
CA THR A 210 11.62 -2.07 -4.41
C THR A 210 12.02 -1.24 -5.63
N ARG A 211 11.27 -1.33 -6.73
CA ARG A 211 11.48 -0.50 -7.94
C ARG A 211 11.17 0.98 -7.71
N LEU A 212 10.07 1.30 -7.02
CA LEU A 212 9.74 2.68 -6.66
C LEU A 212 10.83 3.30 -5.77
N GLN A 213 11.38 2.52 -4.83
CA GLN A 213 12.45 2.94 -3.93
C GLN A 213 13.77 3.19 -4.68
N ASN A 214 14.21 2.24 -5.52
CA ASN A 214 15.44 2.36 -6.31
C ASN A 214 15.43 3.56 -7.27
N ARG A 215 14.26 3.90 -7.82
CA ARG A 215 14.08 5.09 -8.68
C ARG A 215 14.15 6.40 -7.91
N ALA A 216 13.61 6.45 -6.70
CA ALA A 216 13.70 7.65 -5.87
C ALA A 216 15.16 7.94 -5.46
N ILE A 217 15.95 6.89 -5.26
CA ILE A 217 17.39 7.00 -4.97
C ILE A 217 18.14 7.54 -6.20
N GLN A 218 17.87 7.03 -7.40
CA GLN A 218 18.52 7.49 -8.63
C GLN A 218 18.13 8.91 -9.08
N ARG A 219 16.97 9.43 -8.64
CA ARG A 219 16.47 10.78 -8.97
C ARG A 219 16.82 11.84 -7.92
N SER A 220 17.52 11.49 -6.85
CA SER A 220 17.96 12.46 -5.85
C SER A 220 19.17 13.24 -6.38
N PRO A 221 19.16 14.59 -6.35
CA PRO A 221 20.30 15.37 -6.85
C PRO A 221 21.53 15.11 -5.97
N SER A 222 22.69 14.94 -6.60
CA SER A 222 23.98 14.85 -5.91
C SER A 222 24.17 16.06 -4.99
N PRO A 223 24.79 15.91 -3.80
CA PRO A 223 25.05 17.04 -2.93
C PRO A 223 25.91 18.07 -3.66
N PRO A 224 25.69 19.39 -3.46
CA PRO A 224 26.49 20.40 -4.13
C PRO A 224 27.95 20.27 -3.69
N GLU A 225 28.85 20.09 -4.65
CA GLU A 225 30.29 20.18 -4.40
C GLU A 225 30.61 21.55 -3.80
N HIS A 226 31.25 21.55 -2.62
CA HIS A 226 31.72 22.74 -1.93
C HIS A 226 32.73 23.50 -2.81
N ARG A 227 32.25 24.45 -3.62
CA ARG A 227 33.11 25.41 -4.31
C ARG A 227 33.40 26.56 -3.34
N LEU A 228 34.63 26.59 -2.82
CA LEU A 228 35.19 27.68 -2.02
C LEU A 228 34.99 29.02 -2.75
N ALA A 229 34.18 29.91 -2.16
CA ALA A 229 33.89 31.23 -2.70
C ALA A 229 35.06 32.19 -2.42
N VAL A 230 35.71 32.65 -3.49
CA VAL A 230 36.59 33.84 -3.47
C VAL A 230 35.69 35.08 -3.53
N LYS A 231 35.88 35.98 -2.55
CA LYS A 231 35.24 37.30 -2.45
C LYS A 231 35.74 38.22 -3.56
N GLU A 232 34.82 38.88 -4.28
CA GLU A 232 35.04 40.22 -4.85
C GLU A 232 33.73 41.05 -4.90
N PRO A 233 33.81 42.40 -4.92
CA PRO A 233 32.88 43.26 -4.19
C PRO A 233 31.79 43.92 -5.05
N SER A 234 30.69 44.28 -4.38
CA SER A 234 29.54 45.02 -4.90
C SER A 234 29.85 46.47 -5.29
N PRO A 235 29.13 47.06 -6.26
CA PRO A 235 28.99 48.51 -6.37
C PRO A 235 27.59 49.01 -5.96
N MET A 236 27.61 50.19 -5.33
CA MET A 236 26.50 50.98 -4.81
C MET A 236 25.60 51.56 -5.91
N LYS A 237 24.34 51.90 -5.56
CA LYS A 237 23.69 53.19 -5.90
C LYS A 237 22.49 53.46 -4.98
N ASN A 238 22.49 54.66 -4.39
CA ASN A 238 21.46 55.26 -3.53
C ASN A 238 20.43 56.08 -4.37
N PRO A 239 19.65 57.04 -3.81
CA PRO A 239 18.23 56.89 -3.41
C PRO A 239 17.31 57.99 -4.01
N THR A 240 15.99 57.98 -3.75
CA THR A 240 15.05 59.15 -3.64
C THR A 240 13.59 58.63 -3.67
N THR A 241 12.81 58.66 -2.57
CA THR A 241 11.88 59.72 -2.06
C THR A 241 10.72 60.12 -2.97
N HIS A 242 9.48 59.84 -2.55
CA HIS A 242 8.35 60.78 -2.36
C HIS A 242 7.07 60.06 -1.89
N SER A 243 6.35 60.67 -0.94
CA SER A 243 4.95 60.39 -0.50
C SER A 243 4.12 61.69 -0.72
N PRO A 244 2.80 61.83 -0.41
CA PRO A 244 1.67 60.91 -0.19
C PRO A 244 0.33 61.39 -0.87
N SER A 245 -0.84 60.88 -0.42
CA SER A 245 -2.27 61.30 -0.66
C SER A 245 -2.97 60.68 -1.88
N SER A 246 -4.28 60.35 -1.92
CA SER A 246 -5.42 60.32 -0.97
C SER A 246 -6.59 59.53 -1.61
N VAL A 247 -7.39 58.89 -0.76
CA VAL A 247 -8.84 58.53 -0.80
C VAL A 247 -9.59 58.55 -2.14
N ASP A 248 -10.25 57.45 -2.49
CA ASP A 248 -11.69 57.41 -2.83
C ASP A 248 -12.27 55.99 -2.65
N ASP A 249 -13.39 55.95 -1.95
CA ASP A 249 -14.24 54.79 -1.67
C ASP A 249 -14.99 54.36 -2.94
N GLU A 250 -14.99 53.07 -3.26
CA GLU A 250 -16.16 52.48 -3.93
C GLU A 250 -16.39 51.02 -3.52
N ASP A 251 -17.65 50.82 -3.17
CA ASP A 251 -18.34 49.68 -2.60
C ASP A 251 -18.26 48.46 -3.55
N THR A 252 -17.63 47.38 -3.12
CA THR A 252 -17.79 46.07 -3.77
C THR A 252 -18.03 45.01 -2.70
N LEU A 253 -19.29 44.60 -2.61
CA LEU A 253 -19.81 43.50 -1.81
C LEU A 253 -18.96 42.24 -1.99
N LEU A 254 -18.10 41.96 -1.01
CA LEU A 254 -17.37 40.69 -0.86
C LEU A 254 -18.17 39.78 0.09
N GLU A 255 -18.76 38.74 -0.47
CA GLU A 255 -19.24 37.56 0.26
C GLU A 255 -18.17 37.06 1.25
N PRO A 256 -18.55 36.64 2.47
CA PRO A 256 -17.59 36.24 3.50
C PRO A 256 -16.87 34.96 3.09
N ARG A 257 -15.54 35.06 2.90
CA ARG A 257 -14.66 33.89 2.84
C ARG A 257 -14.72 33.17 4.21
N PRO A 258 -14.89 31.84 4.25
CA PRO A 258 -14.87 31.12 5.51
C PRO A 258 -13.48 31.22 6.14
N THR A 259 -13.41 31.88 7.30
CA THR A 259 -12.27 31.85 8.21
C THR A 259 -12.10 30.41 8.69
N ILE A 260 -11.13 29.69 8.11
CA ILE A 260 -10.68 28.42 8.67
C ILE A 260 -10.03 28.75 10.00
N LEU A 261 -10.68 28.36 11.10
CA LEU A 261 -10.12 28.37 12.45
C LEU A 261 -8.79 27.60 12.42
N LEU A 262 -7.68 28.34 12.50
CA LEU A 262 -6.37 27.76 12.80
C LEU A 262 -6.44 27.22 14.23
N GLU A 263 -6.62 25.91 14.37
CA GLU A 263 -6.59 25.24 15.66
C GLU A 263 -5.23 25.45 16.34
N ASN A 264 -5.33 25.71 17.65
CA ASN A 264 -4.30 26.08 18.62
C ASN A 264 -3.05 25.17 18.61
N PRO A 265 -1.80 25.71 18.53
CA PRO A 265 -0.56 24.93 18.56
C PRO A 265 -0.22 24.28 19.92
N GLU A 266 -0.96 24.57 21.00
CA GLU A 266 -0.78 23.96 22.33
C GLU A 266 -1.62 22.68 22.57
N ALA A 267 -2.31 22.14 21.56
CA ALA A 267 -3.02 20.87 21.72
C ALA A 267 -2.03 19.73 22.03
N LYS A 268 -2.08 19.22 23.27
CA LYS A 268 -1.27 18.11 23.82
C LYS A 268 -0.88 17.09 22.74
N ARG A 269 0.42 16.93 22.49
CA ARG A 269 0.97 15.84 21.64
C ARG A 269 0.64 14.48 22.29
N THR A 270 -0.47 13.85 21.90
CA THR A 270 -0.92 12.52 22.38
C THR A 270 -0.69 11.42 21.33
N THR A 271 0.22 11.64 20.39
CA THR A 271 0.47 10.68 19.30
C THR A 271 1.53 9.66 19.69
N ILE A 272 1.22 8.38 19.52
CA ILE A 272 2.16 7.27 19.57
C ILE A 272 2.50 6.87 18.13
N PHE A 273 3.79 6.76 17.85
CA PHE A 273 4.34 6.22 16.61
C PHE A 273 4.81 4.78 16.88
N ILE A 274 4.47 3.82 16.02
CA ILE A 274 4.97 2.45 16.10
C ILE A 274 5.73 2.13 14.82
N SER A 275 7.01 1.78 14.90
CA SER A 275 7.80 1.29 13.76
C SER A 275 8.18 -0.17 13.95
N TYR A 276 8.03 -0.97 12.89
CA TYR A 276 8.18 -2.42 12.91
C TYR A 276 8.50 -2.96 11.50
N SER A 277 9.04 -4.17 11.39
CA SER A 277 9.12 -4.88 10.10
C SER A 277 7.78 -5.51 9.74
N HIS A 278 7.44 -5.56 8.45
CA HIS A 278 6.24 -6.30 7.99
C HIS A 278 6.25 -7.78 8.40
N GLU A 279 7.45 -8.38 8.55
CA GLU A 279 7.62 -9.74 9.06
C GLU A 279 7.22 -9.89 10.55
N ASP A 280 7.12 -8.77 11.29
CA ASP A 280 6.74 -8.72 12.70
C ASP A 280 5.25 -8.37 12.92
N ASP A 281 4.42 -8.43 11.87
CA ASP A 281 2.98 -8.05 11.89
C ASP A 281 2.20 -8.71 13.05
N ILE A 282 2.51 -9.97 13.37
CA ILE A 282 1.87 -10.70 14.46
C ILE A 282 2.10 -10.05 15.84
N HIS A 283 3.29 -9.47 16.05
CA HIS A 283 3.65 -8.79 17.28
C HIS A 283 3.02 -7.40 17.35
N LEU A 284 2.93 -6.70 16.23
CA LEU A 284 2.17 -5.46 16.12
C LEU A 284 0.69 -5.68 16.48
N GLN A 285 0.04 -6.69 15.91
CA GLN A 285 -1.35 -7.01 16.20
C GLN A 285 -1.56 -7.28 17.68
N ARG A 286 -0.66 -8.03 18.31
CA ARG A 286 -0.76 -8.32 19.75
C ARG A 286 -0.55 -7.08 20.61
N LEU A 287 0.45 -6.26 20.30
CA LEU A 287 0.68 -4.99 20.97
C LEU A 287 -0.55 -4.08 20.86
N HIS A 288 -1.20 -4.04 19.70
CA HIS A 288 -2.39 -3.22 19.51
C HIS A 288 -3.54 -3.65 20.44
N VAL A 289 -3.78 -4.96 20.62
CA VAL A 289 -4.77 -5.45 21.60
C VAL A 289 -4.50 -4.90 23.01
N HIS A 290 -3.23 -4.81 23.40
CA HIS A 290 -2.80 -4.26 24.69
C HIS A 290 -2.93 -2.74 24.79
N LEU A 291 -2.79 -2.01 23.67
CA LEU A 291 -2.92 -0.54 23.64
C LEU A 291 -4.38 -0.06 23.62
N LYS A 292 -5.35 -0.90 23.23
CA LYS A 292 -6.78 -0.55 23.17
C LYS A 292 -7.35 0.14 24.42
N PRO A 293 -7.03 -0.27 25.66
CA PRO A 293 -7.48 0.45 26.84
C PRO A 293 -6.94 1.88 26.93
N LEU A 294 -5.68 2.12 26.54
CA LEU A 294 -5.09 3.48 26.57
C LEU A 294 -5.73 4.42 25.56
N GLU A 295 -6.03 3.91 24.37
CA GLU A 295 -6.71 4.67 23.33
C GLU A 295 -8.09 5.15 23.80
N ARG A 296 -8.87 4.26 24.43
CA ARG A 296 -10.20 4.57 25.01
C ARG A 296 -10.12 5.54 26.18
N ASP A 297 -9.18 5.31 27.10
CA ASP A 297 -9.14 6.05 28.37
C ASP A 297 -8.49 7.44 28.23
N LEU A 298 -7.59 7.64 27.24
CA LEU A 298 -6.72 8.82 27.16
C LEU A 298 -6.77 9.57 25.82
N SER A 299 -7.64 9.17 24.88
CA SER A 299 -7.78 9.79 23.54
C SER A 299 -6.43 9.98 22.83
N VAL A 300 -5.66 8.90 22.80
CA VAL A 300 -4.30 8.83 22.23
C VAL A 300 -4.41 8.41 20.77
N ASN A 301 -3.73 9.11 19.88
CA ASN A 301 -3.65 8.73 18.46
C ASN A 301 -2.51 7.73 18.28
N ILE A 302 -2.78 6.56 17.70
CA ILE A 302 -1.75 5.55 17.41
C ILE A 302 -1.52 5.49 15.91
N ASN A 303 -0.32 5.88 15.46
CA ASN A 303 0.10 5.76 14.07
C ASN A 303 1.11 4.64 13.94
N THR A 304 0.89 3.74 13.00
CA THR A 304 1.74 2.55 12.79
C THR A 304 2.41 2.62 11.43
N TYR A 305 3.72 2.44 11.38
CA TYR A 305 4.53 2.52 10.17
C TYR A 305 5.39 1.28 10.02
N ASN A 306 5.40 0.68 8.84
CA ASN A 306 6.23 -0.49 8.59
C ASN A 306 7.58 -0.12 7.97
N SER A 307 8.48 -1.09 7.95
CA SER A 307 9.83 -1.05 7.36
C SER A 307 9.90 -0.64 5.89
N ASP A 308 8.77 -0.48 5.21
CA ASP A 308 8.68 -0.08 3.80
C ASP A 308 8.28 1.40 3.64
N GLY A 309 8.11 2.13 4.75
CA GLY A 309 7.70 3.54 4.77
C GLY A 309 6.22 3.75 4.54
N LEU A 310 5.40 2.75 4.86
CA LEU A 310 3.96 2.81 4.73
C LEU A 310 3.30 2.95 6.09
N LEU A 311 2.35 3.89 6.16
CA LEU A 311 1.37 3.90 7.23
C LEU A 311 0.53 2.62 7.10
N ASN A 312 0.58 1.75 8.11
CA ASN A 312 -0.40 0.68 8.26
C ASN A 312 -1.69 1.36 8.73
N VAL A 313 -2.58 1.66 7.78
CA VAL A 313 -3.85 2.38 8.01
C VAL A 313 -4.85 1.54 8.82
N ASN A 314 -4.58 0.25 9.05
CA ASN A 314 -5.59 -0.66 9.58
C ASN A 314 -5.80 -0.62 11.10
N VAL A 315 -5.46 0.51 11.73
CA VAL A 315 -5.60 0.65 13.18
C VAL A 315 -5.86 2.12 13.56
N TRP A 316 -7.10 2.58 13.37
CA TRP A 316 -7.78 3.61 14.18
C TRP A 316 -7.17 5.04 14.29
N SER A 317 -6.50 5.55 13.25
CA SER A 317 -6.28 7.01 13.11
C SER A 317 -7.25 7.60 12.09
N ASP A 318 -8.23 8.40 12.55
CA ASP A 318 -9.23 9.10 11.70
C ASP A 318 -8.65 10.11 10.70
N LYS A 319 -7.33 10.37 10.72
CA LYS A 319 -6.69 11.29 9.77
C LYS A 319 -6.20 10.55 8.52
N ARG A 320 -7.13 10.32 7.59
CA ARG A 320 -6.88 9.82 6.23
C ARG A 320 -5.80 10.63 5.49
N ILE A 321 -4.96 9.94 4.71
CA ILE A 321 -4.05 10.55 3.73
C ILE A 321 -4.77 10.59 2.38
N LYS A 322 -4.91 11.77 1.78
CA LYS A 322 -5.53 11.92 0.45
C LYS A 322 -4.53 11.47 -0.64
N PRO A 323 -5.00 10.89 -1.74
CA PRO A 323 -4.17 10.60 -2.91
C PRO A 323 -3.44 11.88 -3.40
N GLY A 324 -2.14 11.79 -3.67
CA GLY A 324 -1.30 12.92 -4.11
C GLY A 324 -0.44 13.60 -3.03
N ASP A 325 -0.63 13.27 -1.75
CA ASP A 325 0.19 13.82 -0.67
C ASP A 325 1.62 13.24 -0.65
N ASN A 326 2.62 14.11 -0.45
CA ASN A 326 4.03 13.70 -0.34
C ASN A 326 4.24 12.87 0.96
N TRP A 327 4.28 11.55 0.82
CA TRP A 327 4.37 10.59 1.93
C TRP A 327 5.56 10.86 2.88
N ARG A 328 6.71 11.32 2.35
CA ARG A 328 7.88 11.70 3.16
C ARG A 328 7.58 12.85 4.12
N ASN A 329 6.79 13.83 3.66
CA ASN A 329 6.39 14.97 4.50
C ASN A 329 5.40 14.55 5.59
N LYS A 330 4.64 13.46 5.41
CA LYS A 330 3.69 12.97 6.41
C LYS A 330 4.33 12.07 7.46
N ILE A 331 5.30 11.23 7.11
CA ILE A 331 6.08 10.51 8.13
C ILE A 331 6.90 11.53 8.95
N GLY A 332 7.48 12.55 8.30
CA GLY A 332 8.09 13.69 8.99
C GLY A 332 7.13 14.35 9.99
N ARG A 333 5.92 14.74 9.55
CA ARG A 333 4.89 15.32 10.44
C ARG A 333 4.41 14.36 11.54
N ALA A 334 4.31 13.06 11.25
CA ALA A 334 3.90 12.07 12.24
C ALA A 334 4.99 11.82 13.29
N MET A 335 6.26 11.85 12.89
CA MET A 335 7.40 11.82 13.81
C MET A 335 7.50 13.13 14.62
N GLU A 336 7.28 14.30 14.00
CA GLU A 336 7.28 15.62 14.66
C GLU A 336 6.13 15.80 15.66
N THR A 337 5.02 15.10 15.45
CA THR A 337 3.85 15.14 16.34
C THR A 337 3.83 13.97 17.33
N ALA A 338 4.68 12.96 17.14
CA ALA A 338 4.79 11.81 18.03
C ALA A 338 5.44 12.22 19.34
N ARG A 339 4.80 11.83 20.44
CA ARG A 339 5.36 11.98 21.78
C ARG A 339 6.09 10.72 22.23
N ILE A 340 5.65 9.56 21.73
CA ILE A 340 6.25 8.26 22.04
C ILE A 340 6.43 7.51 20.72
N ALA A 341 7.60 6.90 20.52
CA ALA A 341 7.91 6.01 19.41
C ALA A 341 8.21 4.60 19.95
N ILE A 342 7.36 3.62 19.65
CA ILE A 342 7.56 2.21 19.98
C ILE A 342 8.25 1.55 18.78
N LEU A 343 9.39 0.89 19.02
CA LEU A 343 10.14 0.21 17.97
C LEU A 343 10.12 -1.30 18.21
N LEU A 344 9.53 -2.07 17.29
CA LEU A 344 9.53 -3.52 17.33
C LEU A 344 10.81 -4.03 16.66
N VAL A 345 11.84 -4.27 17.46
CA VAL A 345 13.20 -4.58 16.99
C VAL A 345 13.37 -6.09 16.79
N SER A 346 13.66 -6.47 15.55
CA SER A 346 13.97 -7.81 15.07
C SER A 346 15.14 -7.77 14.09
N ALA A 347 15.58 -8.93 13.59
CA ALA A 347 16.60 -8.98 12.55
C ALA A 347 16.10 -8.27 11.27
N ASP A 348 14.83 -8.50 10.90
CA ASP A 348 14.20 -7.87 9.73
C ASP A 348 14.01 -6.36 9.90
N PHE A 349 13.68 -5.90 11.11
CA PHE A 349 13.64 -4.47 11.44
C PHE A 349 15.01 -3.81 11.23
N LEU A 350 16.08 -4.42 11.73
CA LEU A 350 17.45 -3.90 11.60
C LEU A 350 18.01 -4.00 10.17
N ALA A 351 17.53 -4.98 9.39
CA ALA A 351 17.91 -5.16 7.99
C ALA A 351 17.21 -4.17 7.04
N SER A 352 16.15 -3.48 7.48
CA SER A 352 15.44 -2.50 6.66
C SER A 352 16.27 -1.24 6.38
N ASP A 353 16.54 -1.00 5.09
CA ASP A 353 17.22 0.21 4.63
C ASP A 353 16.43 1.48 4.93
N PHE A 354 15.10 1.41 4.94
CA PHE A 354 14.26 2.57 5.23
C PHE A 354 14.31 2.93 6.71
N ILE A 355 14.16 1.95 7.61
CA ILE A 355 14.30 2.17 9.05
C ILE A 355 15.70 2.70 9.35
N ARG A 356 16.74 2.03 8.86
CA ARG A 356 18.13 2.38 9.15
C ARG A 356 18.53 3.76 8.63
N ASN A 357 18.17 4.09 7.39
CA ASN A 357 18.67 5.29 6.72
C ASN A 357 17.70 6.47 6.78
N THR A 358 16.42 6.25 7.11
CA THR A 358 15.38 7.29 7.09
C THR A 358 14.73 7.50 8.45
N GLU A 359 14.10 6.48 9.04
CA GLU A 359 13.32 6.66 10.28
C GLU A 359 14.21 6.81 11.52
N LEU A 360 15.13 5.87 11.70
CA LEU A 360 15.94 5.77 12.90
C LEU A 360 16.83 6.99 13.13
N PRO A 361 17.50 7.58 12.12
CA PRO A 361 18.27 8.80 12.31
C PRO A 361 17.41 10.00 12.78
N VAL A 362 16.18 10.10 12.28
CA VAL A 362 15.25 11.18 12.65
C VAL A 362 14.74 10.97 14.07
N LEU A 363 14.29 9.77 14.40
CA LEU A 363 13.81 9.44 15.75
C LEU A 363 14.90 9.61 16.80
N LEU A 364 16.11 9.13 16.53
CA LEU A 364 17.26 9.31 17.44
C LEU A 364 17.61 10.79 17.63
N LYS A 365 17.49 11.61 16.59
CA LYS A 365 17.69 13.06 16.68
C LYS A 365 16.62 13.71 17.56
N LEU A 366 15.34 13.42 17.30
CA LEU A 366 14.22 13.94 18.12
C LEU A 366 14.32 13.47 19.57
N HIS A 367 14.79 12.23 19.79
CA HIS A 367 15.00 11.68 21.12
C HIS A 367 16.11 12.40 21.88
N ALA A 368 17.23 12.68 21.21
CA ALA A 368 18.32 13.48 21.77
C ALA A 368 17.90 14.93 22.09
N GLN A 369 16.84 15.43 21.45
CA GLN A 369 16.24 16.74 21.69
C GLN A 369 15.11 16.69 22.74
N GLU A 370 14.84 15.52 23.34
CA GLU A 370 13.73 15.26 24.27
C GLU A 370 12.32 15.48 23.68
N ASP A 371 12.20 15.60 22.35
CA ASP A 371 10.95 15.81 21.63
C ASP A 371 10.12 14.52 21.50
N VAL A 372 10.78 13.35 21.48
CA VAL A 372 10.14 12.03 21.41
C VAL A 372 10.78 11.03 22.37
N ILE A 373 9.96 10.23 23.03
CA ILE A 373 10.43 9.12 23.88
C ILE A 373 10.45 7.85 23.04
N ILE A 374 11.62 7.22 22.88
CA ILE A 374 11.74 5.95 22.18
C ILE A 374 11.62 4.78 23.17
N LEU A 375 10.79 3.80 22.82
CA LEU A 375 10.59 2.55 23.55
C LEU A 375 10.98 1.36 22.65
N PRO A 376 12.24 0.88 22.69
CA PRO A 376 12.63 -0.33 21.99
C PRO A 376 11.99 -1.57 22.64
N VAL A 377 11.39 -2.44 21.82
CA VAL A 377 10.84 -3.74 22.24
C VAL A 377 11.53 -4.81 21.40
N ILE A 378 12.30 -5.69 22.04
CA ILE A 378 13.06 -6.72 21.33
C ILE A 378 12.12 -7.90 21.03
N VAL A 379 11.68 -7.97 19.78
CA VAL A 379 10.74 -8.96 19.29
C VAL A 379 11.46 -10.24 18.87
N GLY A 380 12.50 -10.09 18.05
CA GLY A 380 13.33 -11.18 17.52
C GLY A 380 14.74 -11.18 18.10
N ALA A 381 15.40 -12.34 18.13
CA ALA A 381 16.85 -12.38 18.36
C ALA A 381 17.56 -11.63 17.22
N CYS A 382 18.33 -10.60 17.55
CA CYS A 382 18.95 -9.71 16.58
C CYS A 382 20.16 -8.98 17.18
N ASP A 383 20.91 -8.29 16.32
CA ASP A 383 22.15 -7.61 16.69
C ASP A 383 21.91 -6.22 17.33
N TYR A 384 20.86 -6.10 18.14
CA TYR A 384 20.42 -4.84 18.74
C TYR A 384 21.52 -4.13 19.56
N GLU A 385 22.33 -4.90 20.29
CA GLU A 385 23.39 -4.38 21.18
C GLU A 385 24.49 -3.62 20.44
N HIS A 386 24.66 -3.86 19.13
CA HIS A 386 25.64 -3.15 18.29
C HIS A 386 25.04 -1.97 17.52
N THR A 387 23.81 -1.56 17.86
CA THR A 387 23.12 -0.43 17.22
C THR A 387 23.08 0.78 18.14
N LYS A 388 22.83 1.96 17.57
CA LYS A 388 22.59 3.20 18.35
C LYS A 388 21.34 3.14 19.24
N LEU A 389 20.48 2.12 19.07
CA LEU A 389 19.35 1.90 19.95
C LEU A 389 19.75 1.26 21.28
N ALA A 390 20.94 0.66 21.38
CA ALA A 390 21.43 0.07 22.62
C ALA A 390 21.68 1.12 23.72
N ASP A 391 21.88 2.38 23.33
CA ASP A 391 21.99 3.52 24.26
C ASP A 391 20.65 3.87 24.92
N ILE A 392 19.53 3.36 24.39
CA ILE A 392 18.17 3.60 24.88
C ILE A 392 17.66 2.32 25.54
N GLN A 393 17.24 2.41 26.80
CA GLN A 393 16.78 1.24 27.55
C GLN A 393 15.56 0.58 26.90
N ALA A 394 15.74 -0.66 26.41
CA ALA A 394 14.66 -1.49 25.91
C ALA A 394 13.69 -1.94 27.01
N VAL A 395 12.42 -2.18 26.65
CA VAL A 395 11.36 -2.63 27.56
C VAL A 395 11.61 -4.06 28.08
N ASN A 396 12.22 -4.90 27.25
CA ASN A 396 12.67 -6.24 27.59
C ASN A 396 14.17 -6.42 27.30
N LYS A 397 14.79 -7.41 27.95
CA LYS A 397 16.20 -7.74 27.74
C LYS A 397 16.40 -8.29 26.33
N ALA A 398 17.47 -7.86 25.65
CA ALA A 398 17.83 -8.41 24.34
C ALA A 398 18.09 -9.93 24.37
N SER A 399 18.56 -10.45 25.51
CA SER A 399 18.73 -11.89 25.75
C SER A 399 17.41 -12.67 25.90
N ALA A 400 16.28 -11.98 26.02
CA ALA A 400 14.93 -12.54 26.18
C ALA A 400 13.95 -11.88 25.19
N PRO A 401 14.14 -12.09 23.87
CA PRO A 401 13.22 -11.59 22.86
C PRO A 401 11.87 -12.31 22.94
N LEU A 402 10.80 -11.65 22.48
CA LEU A 402 9.44 -12.20 22.55
C LEU A 402 9.29 -13.55 21.83
N THR A 403 9.99 -13.74 20.72
CA THR A 403 10.04 -15.00 19.97
C THR A 403 10.62 -16.17 20.76
N ARG A 404 11.39 -15.93 21.84
CA ARG A 404 12.00 -16.99 22.67
C ARG A 404 11.38 -17.11 24.07
N ALA A 405 10.60 -16.14 24.50
CA ALA A 405 10.01 -16.14 25.82
C ALA A 405 8.70 -16.96 25.87
N PRO A 406 8.38 -17.62 27.00
CA PRO A 406 7.08 -18.25 27.20
C PRO A 406 5.92 -17.27 27.01
N SER A 407 4.76 -17.77 26.61
CA SER A 407 3.57 -16.95 26.31
C SER A 407 3.19 -16.00 27.47
N ASP A 408 3.22 -16.46 28.72
CA ASP A 408 2.91 -15.62 29.89
C ASP A 408 3.95 -14.51 30.12
N ALA A 409 5.21 -14.77 29.79
CA ALA A 409 6.28 -13.78 29.86
C ALA A 409 6.12 -12.70 28.76
N ASN A 410 5.66 -13.07 27.57
CA ASN A 410 5.37 -12.13 26.48
C ASN A 410 4.23 -11.16 26.87
N GLU A 411 3.18 -11.66 27.49
CA GLU A 411 2.06 -10.82 27.97
C GLU A 411 2.51 -9.80 29.03
N LYS A 412 3.48 -10.17 29.88
CA LYS A 412 4.09 -9.23 30.85
C LYS A 412 4.90 -8.14 30.16
N VAL A 413 5.61 -8.46 29.08
CA VAL A 413 6.32 -7.45 28.28
C VAL A 413 5.33 -6.47 27.66
N TRP A 414 4.25 -6.94 27.04
CA TRP A 414 3.22 -6.06 26.46
C TRP A 414 2.54 -5.16 27.50
N SER A 415 2.20 -5.73 28.66
CA SER A 415 1.70 -4.94 29.79
C SER A 415 2.73 -3.89 30.26
N GLY A 416 4.01 -4.24 30.21
CA GLY A 416 5.13 -3.33 30.47
C GLY A 416 5.19 -2.17 29.46
N VAL A 417 5.00 -2.43 28.17
CA VAL A 417 4.93 -1.41 27.12
C VAL A 417 3.77 -0.43 27.40
N VAL A 418 2.57 -0.94 27.67
CA VAL A 418 1.38 -0.14 28.00
C VAL A 418 1.63 0.76 29.21
N ARG A 419 2.24 0.21 30.27
CA ARG A 419 2.60 0.98 31.46
C ARG A 419 3.60 2.08 31.15
N ALA A 420 4.67 1.76 30.41
CA ALA A 420 5.67 2.75 30.01
C ALA A 420 5.06 3.87 29.17
N VAL A 421 4.14 3.54 28.26
CA VAL A 421 3.37 4.53 27.49
C VAL A 421 2.56 5.43 28.42
N ARG A 422 1.77 4.86 29.33
CA ARG A 422 0.92 5.61 30.27
C ARG A 422 1.73 6.58 31.15
N GLU A 423 2.83 6.10 31.71
CA GLU A 423 3.71 6.90 32.56
C GLU A 423 4.32 8.07 31.78
N ASN A 424 4.76 7.82 30.55
CA ASN A 424 5.39 8.85 29.73
C ASN A 424 4.40 9.84 29.12
N LEU A 425 3.14 9.46 28.89
CA LEU A 425 2.06 10.38 28.53
C LEU A 425 1.60 11.27 29.71
N ALA A 426 1.74 10.79 30.95
CA ALA A 426 1.34 11.51 32.16
C ALA A 426 2.34 12.61 32.59
N LYS A 427 3.62 12.51 32.20
CA LYS A 427 4.60 13.59 32.39
C LYS A 427 4.13 14.87 31.65
N LYS A 428 4.46 16.09 32.09
CA LYS A 428 4.22 17.28 31.24
C LYS A 428 5.35 17.37 30.19
N PRO A 429 5.08 17.81 28.94
CA PRO A 429 6.17 18.18 28.04
C PRO A 429 6.99 19.30 28.72
N ALA A 430 8.32 19.19 28.64
CA ALA A 430 9.26 20.14 29.23
C ALA A 430 9.17 21.53 28.56
#